data_AF-A0A2D4VGF9-F1
#
_entry.id   AF-A0A2D4VGF9-F1
#
_cell.length_a   1.000
_cell.length_b   1.000
_cell.length_c   1.000
_cell.angle_alpha   90.00
_cell.angle_beta   90.00
_cell.angle_gamma   90.00
#
_symmetry.space_group_name_H-M   'P 1'
#
loop_
_entity.id
_entity.type
_entity.pdbx_description
1 polymer ?
#
loop_
_entity_poly.entity_id
_entity_poly.type
_entity_poly.pdbx_seq_one_letter_code
_entity_poly.pdbx_strand_id
1 'polypeptide(L)' 'SVLNARLADLRETGIAEHRDEEGYALTPMGRELLDKLMPLTDWAERWEQALGNRE' A
#
# COMPACT_ATOMS: atom_id res chain seq x y z
N SER A 1 4.97 18.39 4.62
CA SER A 1 5.23 17.39 3.56
C SER A 1 4.04 16.45 3.49
N VAL A 2 3.56 16.12 2.29
CA VAL A 2 2.41 15.21 2.08
C VAL A 2 2.64 13.84 2.73
N LEU A 3 3.89 13.35 2.75
CA LEU A 3 4.25 12.06 3.34
C LEU A 3 3.87 11.94 4.82
N ASN A 4 4.27 12.92 5.65
CA ASN A 4 4.00 12.88 7.09
C ASN A 4 2.50 12.93 7.38
N ALA A 5 1.73 13.68 6.59
CA ALA A 5 0.27 13.72 6.72
C ALA A 5 -0.34 12.35 6.41
N ARG A 6 0.08 11.69 5.32
CA ARG A 6 -0.40 10.35 4.98
C ARG A 6 -0.03 9.29 6.02
N LEU A 7 1.18 9.35 6.58
CA LEU A 7 1.60 8.43 7.64
C LEU A 7 0.81 8.65 8.94
N ALA A 8 0.46 9.90 9.26
CA ALA A 8 -0.44 10.20 10.38
C ALA A 8 -1.84 9.62 10.15
N ASP A 9 -2.45 9.85 8.99
CA ASP A 9 -3.77 9.31 8.62
C ASP A 9 -3.80 7.76 8.74
N LEU A 10 -2.77 7.09 8.22
CA LEU A 10 -2.66 5.62 8.27
C LEU A 10 -2.49 5.09 9.69
N ARG A 11 -1.88 5.86 10.59
CA ARG A 11 -1.76 5.51 12.01
C ARG A 11 -3.06 5.72 12.77
N GLU A 12 -3.72 6.85 12.54
CA GLU A 12 -5.01 7.17 13.17
C GLU A 12 -6.09 6.16 12.81
N THR A 13 -6.01 5.58 11.60
CA THR A 13 -6.91 4.52 11.13
C THR A 13 -6.46 3.09 11.47
N GLY A 14 -5.32 2.93 12.14
CA GLY A 14 -4.82 1.61 12.58
C GLY A 14 -4.27 0.73 11.44
N ILE A 15 -3.93 1.30 10.29
CA ILE A 15 -3.33 0.59 9.15
C ILE A 15 -1.82 0.52 9.29
N ALA A 16 -1.19 1.58 9.81
CA ALA A 16 0.23 1.64 10.09
C ALA A 16 0.48 1.88 11.58
N GLU A 17 1.64 1.46 12.05
CA GLU A 17 2.16 1.71 13.38
C GLU A 17 3.59 2.22 13.30
N HIS A 18 4.03 2.91 14.35
CA HIS A 18 5.43 3.26 14.51
C HIS A 18 6.07 2.36 15.53
N ARG A 19 7.19 1.77 15.16
CA ARG A 19 8.02 0.89 15.96
C ARG A 19 9.30 1.65 16.27
N ASP A 20 9.62 1.79 17.54
CA ASP A 20 10.63 2.73 18.02
C ASP A 20 12.00 2.57 17.34
N GLU A 21 12.38 1.34 16.98
CA GLU A 21 13.65 1.03 16.33
C GLU A 21 13.54 0.75 14.82
N GLU A 22 12.34 0.47 14.30
CA GLU A 22 12.13 0.00 12.91
C GLU A 22 11.42 1.06 12.03
N GLY A 23 11.00 2.18 12.59
CA GLY A 23 10.25 3.22 11.86
C GLY A 23 8.79 2.83 11.69
N TYR A 24 8.24 2.89 10.47
CA TYR A 24 6.83 2.60 10.21
C TYR A 24 6.65 1.17 9.69
N ALA A 25 5.69 0.46 10.27
CA ALA A 25 5.28 -0.88 9.84
C ALA A 25 3.77 -0.94 9.61
N LEU A 26 3.31 -1.92 8.83
CA LEU A 26 1.88 -2.22 8.74
C LEU A 26 1.43 -2.99 9.97
N THR A 27 0.24 -2.67 10.45
CA THR A 27 -0.45 -3.51 11.43
C THR A 27 -0.95 -4.80 10.76
N PRO A 28 -1.40 -5.82 11.51
CA PRO A 28 -2.06 -6.98 10.92
C PRO A 28 -3.26 -6.61 10.01
N MET A 29 -4.05 -5.60 10.40
CA MET A 29 -5.16 -5.09 9.60
C MET A 29 -4.67 -4.41 8.32
N GLY A 30 -3.59 -3.63 8.40
CA GLY A 30 -2.96 -3.02 7.24
C GLY A 30 -2.35 -4.04 6.28
N ARG A 31 -1.81 -5.15 6.79
CA ARG A 31 -1.38 -6.28 5.97
C ARG A 31 -2.56 -6.89 5.23
N GLU A 32 -3.65 -7.19 5.93
CA GLU A 32 -4.86 -7.76 5.33
C GLU A 32 -5.41 -6.84 4.23
N LEU A 33 -5.44 -5.52 4.47
CA LEU A 33 -5.86 -4.55 3.46
C LEU A 33 -4.96 -4.61 2.23
N LEU A 34 -3.63 -4.63 2.39
CA LEU A 34 -2.75 -4.72 1.23
C LEU A 34 -2.99 -6.01 0.46
N ASP A 35 -3.13 -7.16 1.14
CA ASP A 35 -3.39 -8.44 0.49
C ASP A 35 -4.67 -8.40 -0.37
N LYS A 36 -5.71 -7.69 0.08
CA LYS A 36 -6.94 -7.47 -0.71
C LYS A 36 -6.75 -6.50 -1.88
N LEU A 37 -5.78 -5.58 -1.78
CA LEU A 37 -5.46 -4.62 -2.84
C LEU A 37 -4.49 -5.20 -3.89
N MET A 38 -3.64 -6.16 -3.53
CA MET A 38 -2.67 -6.78 -4.45
C MET A 38 -3.28 -7.26 -5.77
N PRO A 39 -4.47 -7.89 -5.82
CA PRO A 39 -5.08 -8.30 -7.08
C PRO A 39 -5.35 -7.15 -8.05
N LEU A 40 -5.57 -5.92 -7.54
CA LEU A 40 -5.75 -4.74 -8.37
C LEU A 40 -4.41 -4.30 -9.00
N THR A 41 -3.31 -4.40 -8.24
CA THR A 41 -1.95 -4.18 -8.76
C THR A 41 -1.63 -5.18 -9.87
N ASP A 42 -1.86 -6.47 -9.62
CA ASP A 42 -1.62 -7.53 -10.62
C ASP A 42 -2.47 -7.32 -11.87
N TRP A 43 -3.71 -6.85 -11.71
CA TRP A 43 -4.57 -6.52 -12.84
C TRP A 43 -4.03 -5.33 -13.63
N ALA A 44 -3.55 -4.28 -12.96
CA ALA A 44 -2.99 -3.10 -13.61
C ALA A 44 -1.73 -3.45 -14.42
N GLU A 45 -0.86 -4.33 -13.90
CA GLU A 45 0.31 -4.83 -14.63
C GLU A 45 -0.08 -5.63 -15.88
N ARG A 46 -1.05 -6.55 -15.77
CA ARG A 46 -1.57 -7.28 -16.94
C ARG A 46 -2.19 -6.34 -17.97
N TRP A 47 -2.88 -5.30 -17.52
CA TRP A 47 -3.48 -4.30 -18.39
C TRP A 47 -2.41 -3.49 -19.14
N GLU A 48 -1.36 -3.08 -18.46
CA GLU A 48 -0.21 -2.38 -19.05
C GLU A 48 0.48 -3.25 -20.12
N GLN A 49 0.75 -4.52 -19.83
CA GLN A 49 1.31 -5.47 -20.80
C GLN A 49 0.40 -5.65 -22.03
N ALA A 50 -0.92 -5.70 -21.84
CA ALA A 50 -1.88 -5.81 -22.93
C ALA A 50 -1.94 -4.54 -23.81
N LEU A 51 -1.50 -3.39 -23.29
CA LEU A 51 -1.34 -2.16 -24.06
C LEU A 51 0.04 -2.06 -24.71
N GLY A 52 1.10 -2.54 -24.06
CA GLY A 52 2.47 -2.57 -24.61
C GLY A 52 2.66 -3.55 -25.77
N ASN A 53 1.79 -4.57 -25.87
CA ASN A 53 1.74 -5.49 -27.02
C ASN A 53 1.01 -4.92 -28.27
N ARG A 54 0.70 -3.62 -28.29
CA ARG A 54 0.05 -2.95 -29.45
C ARG A 54 1.02 -2.14 -30.34
N GLU A 55 2.31 -2.22 -30.12
CA GLU A 55 3.35 -1.73 -31.07
C GLU A 55 3.80 -2.87 -32.01
#